data_AF-A0A7C6T836-F1
#
_entry.id   AF-A0A7C6T836-F1
#
_cell.length_a   1.000
_cell.length_b   1.000
_cell.length_c   1.000
_cell.angle_alpha   90.00
_cell.angle_beta   90.00
_cell.angle_gamma   90.00
#
_symmetry.space_group_name_H-M   'P 1'
#
loop_
_entity.id
_entity.type
_entity.pdbx_description
1 polymer ?
#
loop_
_entity_poly.entity_id
_entity_poly.type
_entity_poly.pdbx_seq_one_letter_code
_entity_poly.pdbx_strand_id
1 'polypeptide(L)'
;MVARVCGSIALAAWLLSLFCPALQAEGLRDRLKGLVYEVEEYTEPKDAWLVNRNSPNKWNLWSTEADAINKRSGGQSLQSPRVEKDRATPEEGAPPLHTRITGIPRGTYRVFASPPNRRIAISFDGKNWEMRHGGEIDLGVWKITDGTFELWVDDRYADPTNIGSCYYDYIRFEEFTPPRLSHFAIHRVVEPYERVLGAGVHHPDAPLQLSWMADQPVPTGTVEYGTGGRFDQRAESAEISLRNHRVLLKPLAPGRYQGRVRIPFGQTEWTSPPFEFTVPAPARPGRSRAYRVPLTLLEPTAAGRKAWPVTSGIPLPKGVLASAADARIEDSRGRPVPSRCVVTSAWPDGSARWLVVTFLADTEAGKSTRYTLVCGGRQSRQAVDAPPIRVLQNTAEGGGALFRDLALDLNGNGIAEPGEILSGAPDLGNLRLQDAAQRTFGMAPGAKVRSFRSALRHDVISEGRYAGPEGEAPFRWRAETTTFAGQPWMRLRFAVANPRIKEPHTLLSGVGLTLPIAGTGSVEGAF
;
A
#
# COMPACT_ATOMS: atom_id res chain seq x y z
N MET A 1 68.01 -53.99 -3.44
CA MET A 1 68.20 -55.25 -4.18
C MET A 1 66.83 -55.75 -4.61
N VAL A 2 66.57 -55.72 -5.92
CA VAL A 2 65.69 -56.61 -6.72
C VAL A 2 64.15 -56.61 -6.51
N ALA A 3 63.49 -55.93 -7.45
CA ALA A 3 62.46 -56.39 -8.42
C ALA A 3 61.06 -56.94 -8.01
N ARG A 4 60.04 -56.21 -8.52
CA ARG A 4 58.90 -56.60 -9.41
C ARG A 4 58.42 -58.06 -9.44
N VAL A 5 57.09 -58.28 -9.49
CA VAL A 5 56.31 -58.69 -10.70
C VAL A 5 54.80 -58.43 -10.48
N CYS A 6 54.14 -58.07 -11.59
CA CYS A 6 52.76 -57.64 -11.82
C CYS A 6 51.67 -58.72 -11.67
N GLY A 7 50.42 -58.26 -11.53
CA GLY A 7 49.20 -59.00 -11.84
C GLY A 7 48.07 -58.03 -12.19
N SER A 8 47.68 -58.01 -13.46
CA SER A 8 46.74 -57.08 -14.11
C SER A 8 45.27 -57.41 -13.83
N ILE A 9 44.43 -56.42 -13.53
CA ILE A 9 42.97 -56.51 -13.67
C ILE A 9 42.54 -55.36 -14.59
N ALA A 10 42.32 -55.70 -15.85
CA ALA A 10 41.61 -54.88 -16.83
C ALA A 10 40.65 -55.81 -17.57
N LEU A 11 39.35 -55.68 -17.30
CA LEU A 11 38.19 -55.90 -18.19
C LEU A 11 36.94 -56.11 -17.32
N ALA A 12 36.21 -55.03 -17.03
CA ALA A 12 34.76 -55.06 -16.73
C ALA A 12 34.25 -53.61 -16.52
N ALA A 13 34.37 -52.75 -17.53
CA ALA A 13 33.78 -51.40 -17.49
C ALA A 13 33.32 -50.90 -18.86
N TRP A 14 32.99 -51.81 -19.78
CA TRP A 14 32.44 -51.50 -21.10
C TRP A 14 31.34 -52.50 -21.39
N LEU A 15 30.09 -52.17 -21.05
CA LEU A 15 28.81 -52.66 -21.61
C LEU A 15 27.62 -52.45 -20.63
N LEU A 16 27.39 -51.21 -20.19
CA LEU A 16 26.15 -50.83 -19.48
C LEU A 16 25.82 -49.34 -19.69
N SER A 17 26.01 -48.86 -20.92
CA SER A 17 25.67 -47.50 -21.36
C SER A 17 24.77 -47.49 -22.60
N LEU A 18 23.83 -48.44 -22.66
CA LEU A 18 22.74 -48.42 -23.63
C LEU A 18 21.44 -48.57 -22.84
N PHE A 19 20.53 -47.61 -23.04
CA PHE A 19 19.28 -47.34 -22.30
C PHE A 19 19.37 -46.34 -21.13
N CYS A 20 19.99 -45.18 -21.37
CA CYS A 20 19.40 -43.93 -20.88
C CYS A 20 18.47 -43.41 -21.99
N PRO A 21 17.18 -43.11 -21.75
CA PRO A 21 16.49 -42.19 -22.64
C PRO A 21 17.29 -40.89 -22.61
N ALA A 22 17.55 -40.31 -23.78
CA ALA A 22 18.24 -39.04 -23.90
C ALA A 22 17.60 -38.04 -22.92
N LEU A 23 18.39 -37.49 -21.99
CA LEU A 23 18.05 -36.20 -21.41
C LEU A 23 18.05 -35.22 -22.60
N GLN A 24 16.88 -34.99 -23.20
CA GLN A 24 16.67 -33.82 -24.02
C GLN A 24 16.90 -32.62 -23.10
N ALA A 25 17.82 -31.73 -23.48
CA ALA A 25 17.99 -30.47 -22.76
C ALA A 25 16.64 -29.73 -22.81
N GLU A 26 16.03 -29.49 -21.64
CA GLU A 26 14.76 -28.76 -21.54
C GLU A 26 14.93 -27.36 -22.14
N GLY A 27 14.18 -27.05 -23.20
CA GLY A 27 14.19 -25.74 -23.85
C GLY A 27 13.43 -24.69 -23.05
N LEU A 28 13.29 -23.47 -23.58
CA LEU A 28 12.42 -22.46 -22.95
C LEU A 28 10.97 -22.96 -22.83
N ARG A 29 10.42 -23.56 -23.90
CA ARG A 29 9.03 -24.02 -23.95
C ARG A 29 8.69 -25.02 -22.85
N ASP A 30 9.57 -25.97 -22.56
CA ASP A 30 9.35 -27.00 -21.54
C ASP A 30 9.28 -26.42 -20.12
N ARG A 31 9.87 -25.25 -19.91
CA ARG A 31 9.87 -24.53 -18.62
C ARG A 31 8.67 -23.60 -18.44
N LEU A 32 7.91 -23.32 -19.51
CA LEU A 32 6.73 -22.46 -19.46
C LEU A 32 5.53 -23.22 -18.89
N LYS A 33 4.74 -22.53 -18.06
CA LYS A 33 3.52 -23.09 -17.47
C LYS A 33 2.30 -22.81 -18.33
N GLY A 34 1.44 -23.82 -18.47
CA GLY A 34 0.17 -23.71 -19.17
C GLY A 34 0.26 -24.07 -20.65
N LEU A 35 -0.77 -23.68 -21.40
CA LEU A 35 -0.81 -23.88 -22.85
C LEU A 35 0.06 -22.83 -23.53
N VAL A 36 0.98 -23.22 -24.40
CA VAL A 36 1.90 -22.30 -25.08
C VAL A 36 1.65 -22.36 -26.59
N TYR A 37 1.38 -21.20 -27.18
CA TYR A 37 1.14 -21.02 -28.61
C TYR A 37 2.27 -20.16 -29.20
N GLU A 38 2.94 -20.69 -30.22
CA GLU A 38 4.00 -19.97 -30.94
C GLU A 38 3.38 -18.94 -31.88
N VAL A 39 3.81 -17.68 -31.78
CA VAL A 39 3.09 -16.57 -32.42
C VAL A 39 3.15 -16.67 -33.95
N GLU A 40 4.25 -17.13 -34.51
CA GLU A 40 4.45 -17.26 -35.95
C GLU A 40 3.43 -18.18 -36.63
N GLU A 41 2.82 -19.11 -35.88
CA GLU A 41 1.75 -19.98 -36.39
C GLU A 41 0.43 -19.20 -36.52
N TYR A 42 0.10 -18.35 -35.55
CA TYR A 42 -1.22 -17.71 -35.39
C TYR A 42 -1.27 -16.23 -35.78
N THR A 43 -0.14 -15.63 -36.15
CA THR A 43 -0.03 -14.21 -36.52
C THR A 43 -0.22 -13.98 -38.02
N GLU A 44 -0.91 -12.91 -38.36
CA GLU A 44 -1.04 -12.33 -39.70
C GLU A 44 -0.66 -10.84 -39.71
N PRO A 45 -0.36 -10.23 -40.88
CA PRO A 45 -0.25 -10.89 -42.17
C PRO A 45 1.11 -11.58 -42.34
N LYS A 46 1.16 -12.78 -42.94
CA LYS A 46 2.43 -13.53 -43.13
C LYS A 46 3.49 -12.78 -43.96
N ASP A 47 3.08 -11.81 -44.77
CA ASP A 47 4.01 -10.98 -45.55
C ASP A 47 4.61 -9.81 -44.76
N ALA A 48 4.21 -9.60 -43.49
CA ALA A 48 4.80 -8.61 -42.59
C ALA A 48 6.24 -8.94 -42.16
N TRP A 49 6.70 -10.18 -42.36
CA TRP A 49 8.07 -10.59 -42.01
C TRP A 49 8.84 -11.28 -43.13
N LEU A 50 10.14 -11.38 -42.90
CA LEU A 50 11.10 -12.09 -43.74
C LEU A 50 11.82 -13.12 -42.86
N VAL A 51 12.15 -14.29 -43.40
CA VAL A 51 12.85 -15.34 -42.64
C VAL A 51 14.34 -15.02 -42.58
N ASN A 52 14.89 -14.93 -41.38
CA ASN A 52 16.31 -14.69 -41.10
C ASN A 52 16.93 -13.51 -41.89
N ARG A 53 16.15 -12.46 -42.10
CA ARG A 53 16.57 -11.28 -42.86
C ARG A 53 16.03 -10.01 -42.23
N ASN A 54 16.95 -9.14 -41.80
CA ASN A 54 16.60 -7.81 -41.30
C ASN A 54 16.08 -6.91 -42.43
N SER A 55 15.13 -6.04 -42.09
CA SER A 55 14.55 -5.03 -42.99
C SER A 55 14.22 -3.76 -42.19
N PRO A 56 14.26 -2.56 -42.80
CA PRO A 56 13.82 -1.34 -42.13
C PRO A 56 12.30 -1.28 -41.88
N ASN A 57 11.51 -2.08 -42.61
CA ASN A 57 10.05 -1.98 -42.64
C ASN A 57 9.31 -3.34 -42.57
N LYS A 58 10.01 -4.41 -42.19
CA LYS A 58 9.41 -5.74 -41.99
C LYS A 58 10.03 -6.41 -40.78
N TRP A 59 9.23 -7.20 -40.09
CA TRP A 59 9.71 -8.08 -39.03
C TRP A 59 10.66 -9.15 -39.61
N ASN A 60 11.46 -9.74 -38.75
CA ASN A 60 12.36 -10.85 -39.06
C ASN A 60 11.92 -12.07 -38.26
N LEU A 61 11.48 -13.14 -38.93
CA LEU A 61 11.32 -14.44 -38.27
C LEU A 61 12.72 -15.02 -38.05
N TRP A 62 13.23 -14.80 -36.86
CA TRP A 62 14.63 -15.00 -36.52
C TRP A 62 14.82 -16.31 -35.76
N SER A 63 15.56 -17.24 -36.37
CA SER A 63 15.87 -18.58 -35.83
C SER A 63 17.37 -18.88 -35.78
N THR A 64 18.21 -17.96 -36.26
CA THR A 64 19.68 -18.16 -36.33
C THR A 64 20.43 -17.64 -35.09
N GLU A 65 19.71 -17.25 -34.04
CA GLU A 65 20.34 -16.86 -32.78
C GLU A 65 21.08 -18.05 -32.16
N ALA A 66 22.30 -17.81 -31.64
CA ALA A 66 22.97 -18.82 -30.83
C ALA A 66 22.13 -19.16 -29.60
N ASP A 67 21.95 -20.46 -29.36
CA ASP A 67 21.16 -21.01 -28.24
C ASP A 67 19.66 -20.64 -28.30
N ALA A 68 19.10 -20.52 -29.50
CA ALA A 68 17.71 -20.10 -29.70
C ALA A 68 16.70 -20.96 -28.93
N ILE A 69 16.92 -22.28 -28.81
CA ILE A 69 16.01 -23.20 -28.11
C ILE A 69 15.84 -22.88 -26.61
N ASN A 70 16.87 -22.28 -25.99
CA ASN A 70 16.83 -21.88 -24.58
C ASN A 70 16.31 -20.46 -24.38
N LYS A 71 16.25 -19.66 -25.45
CA LYS A 71 15.86 -18.24 -25.44
C LYS A 71 14.48 -17.98 -26.02
N ARG A 72 14.00 -18.86 -26.89
CA ARG A 72 12.74 -18.75 -27.65
C ARG A 72 11.97 -20.06 -27.51
N SER A 73 10.67 -20.02 -27.27
CA SER A 73 9.89 -21.26 -27.02
C SER A 73 9.92 -22.22 -28.21
N GLY A 74 9.72 -21.73 -29.42
CA GLY A 74 9.82 -22.50 -30.66
C GLY A 74 11.23 -22.56 -31.27
N GLY A 75 12.26 -22.02 -30.58
CA GLY A 75 13.58 -21.81 -31.17
C GLY A 75 13.65 -20.67 -32.21
N GLN A 76 12.60 -19.84 -32.31
CA GLN A 76 12.53 -18.70 -33.21
C GLN A 76 11.63 -17.60 -32.63
N SER A 77 11.71 -16.37 -33.15
CA SER A 77 10.79 -15.30 -32.76
C SER A 77 10.64 -14.26 -33.87
N LEU A 78 9.55 -13.49 -33.82
CA LEU A 78 9.38 -12.28 -34.62
C LEU A 78 10.16 -11.13 -33.97
N GLN A 79 11.23 -10.72 -34.65
CA GLN A 79 12.08 -9.60 -34.27
C GLN A 79 11.70 -8.37 -35.10
N SER A 80 11.41 -7.23 -34.47
CA SER A 80 11.09 -6.00 -35.21
C SER A 80 12.31 -5.40 -35.93
N PRO A 81 12.11 -4.47 -36.87
CA PRO A 81 13.16 -3.51 -37.23
C PRO A 81 13.74 -2.82 -36.00
N ARG A 82 14.93 -2.23 -36.18
CA ARG A 82 15.56 -1.40 -35.14
C ARG A 82 14.73 -0.12 -34.95
N VAL A 83 14.23 0.11 -33.74
CA VAL A 83 13.38 1.26 -33.42
C VAL A 83 14.23 2.35 -32.76
N GLU A 84 14.51 3.42 -33.51
CA GLU A 84 15.41 4.51 -33.05
C GLU A 84 14.66 5.67 -32.40
N LYS A 85 13.40 5.87 -32.76
CA LYS A 85 12.50 6.89 -32.20
C LYS A 85 11.07 6.38 -32.20
N ASP A 86 10.25 6.97 -31.34
CA ASP A 86 8.81 6.72 -31.36
C ASP A 86 8.22 7.09 -32.72
N ARG A 87 7.26 6.28 -33.18
CA ARG A 87 6.51 6.48 -34.41
C ARG A 87 5.07 6.85 -34.07
N ALA A 88 4.48 7.74 -34.86
CA ALA A 88 3.10 8.17 -34.67
C ALA A 88 2.12 7.08 -35.12
N THR A 89 2.49 6.35 -36.17
CA THR A 89 1.65 5.33 -36.78
C THR A 89 2.45 4.07 -37.11
N PRO A 90 1.82 2.89 -37.19
CA PRO A 90 2.50 1.67 -37.58
C PRO A 90 3.08 1.69 -39.00
N GLU A 91 2.44 2.40 -39.93
CA GLU A 91 2.84 2.51 -41.33
C GLU A 91 4.22 3.16 -41.51
N GLU A 92 4.71 3.86 -40.48
CA GLU A 92 6.05 4.45 -40.42
C GLU A 92 7.16 3.41 -40.16
N GLY A 93 6.82 2.12 -40.00
CA GLY A 93 7.78 1.03 -40.10
C GLY A 93 7.15 -0.33 -40.34
N ALA A 94 7.36 -1.29 -39.45
CA ALA A 94 6.87 -2.65 -39.68
C ALA A 94 5.35 -2.72 -39.57
N PRO A 95 4.66 -3.50 -40.42
CA PRO A 95 3.22 -3.69 -40.28
C PRO A 95 2.86 -4.23 -38.89
N PRO A 96 1.76 -3.75 -38.26
CA PRO A 96 1.19 -4.38 -37.09
C PRO A 96 0.93 -5.85 -37.33
N LEU A 97 1.21 -6.64 -36.30
CA LEU A 97 0.93 -8.06 -36.28
C LEU A 97 -0.39 -8.29 -35.55
N HIS A 98 -1.24 -9.14 -36.12
CA HIS A 98 -2.50 -9.59 -35.52
C HIS A 98 -2.43 -11.09 -35.27
N THR A 99 -2.36 -11.48 -34.01
CA THR A 99 -2.34 -12.88 -33.58
C THR A 99 -3.74 -13.32 -33.22
N ARG A 100 -4.27 -14.32 -33.94
CA ARG A 100 -5.56 -14.95 -33.66
C ARG A 100 -5.35 -16.42 -33.29
N ILE A 101 -5.32 -16.71 -32.00
CA ILE A 101 -5.20 -18.08 -31.51
C ILE A 101 -6.58 -18.74 -31.55
N THR A 102 -6.62 -19.99 -32.00
CA THR A 102 -7.84 -20.80 -32.07
C THR A 102 -7.63 -22.16 -31.41
N GLY A 103 -8.72 -22.86 -31.08
CA GLY A 103 -8.64 -24.19 -30.46
C GLY A 103 -8.27 -24.18 -28.98
N ILE A 104 -8.35 -23.03 -28.30
CA ILE A 104 -8.09 -22.94 -26.87
C ILE A 104 -9.22 -23.66 -26.12
N PRO A 105 -8.93 -24.58 -25.19
CA PRO A 105 -9.95 -25.21 -24.37
C PRO A 105 -10.76 -24.15 -23.58
N ARG A 106 -12.08 -24.29 -23.54
CA ARG A 106 -12.95 -23.39 -22.77
C ARG A 106 -12.53 -23.35 -21.31
N GLY A 107 -12.38 -22.15 -20.76
CA GLY A 107 -11.85 -21.98 -19.40
C GLY A 107 -11.58 -20.54 -19.06
N THR A 108 -11.07 -20.30 -17.85
CA THR A 108 -10.57 -18.98 -17.44
C THR A 108 -9.07 -19.08 -17.26
N TYR A 109 -8.32 -18.19 -17.89
CA TYR A 109 -6.86 -18.26 -17.93
C TYR A 109 -6.27 -16.90 -17.59
N ARG A 110 -5.11 -16.91 -16.93
CA ARG A 110 -4.21 -15.77 -16.93
C ARG A 110 -3.33 -15.88 -18.17
N VAL A 111 -3.33 -14.84 -18.98
CA VAL A 111 -2.69 -14.85 -20.30
C VAL A 111 -1.42 -14.02 -20.25
N PHE A 112 -0.36 -14.54 -20.84
CA PHE A 112 0.94 -13.90 -20.88
C PHE A 112 1.47 -13.85 -22.31
N ALA A 113 2.15 -12.76 -22.67
CA ALA A 113 2.97 -12.69 -23.87
C ALA A 113 4.45 -12.69 -23.51
N SER A 114 5.26 -13.30 -24.37
CA SER A 114 6.71 -13.38 -24.23
C SER A 114 7.36 -12.03 -23.91
N PRO A 115 8.48 -12.01 -23.17
CA PRO A 115 9.23 -10.79 -22.89
C PRO A 115 9.65 -10.07 -24.19
N PRO A 116 9.27 -8.79 -24.39
CA PRO A 116 9.66 -8.07 -25.59
C PRO A 116 11.10 -7.57 -25.54
N ASN A 117 11.75 -7.61 -24.37
CA ASN A 117 13.05 -7.03 -24.01
C ASN A 117 13.14 -5.49 -24.16
N ARG A 118 12.41 -4.90 -25.09
CA ARG A 118 12.28 -3.46 -25.33
C ARG A 118 10.81 -3.06 -25.34
N ARG A 119 10.53 -1.78 -25.52
CA ARG A 119 9.16 -1.29 -25.63
C ARG A 119 8.47 -1.91 -26.84
N ILE A 120 7.21 -2.31 -26.64
CA ILE A 120 6.30 -2.83 -27.67
C ILE A 120 4.92 -2.24 -27.41
N ALA A 121 4.15 -1.97 -28.46
CA ALA A 121 2.74 -1.62 -28.32
C ALA A 121 1.88 -2.88 -28.41
N ILE A 122 0.89 -3.01 -27.54
CA ILE A 122 -0.12 -4.07 -27.59
C ILE A 122 -1.52 -3.49 -27.71
N SER A 123 -2.44 -4.22 -28.32
CA SER A 123 -3.86 -3.88 -28.36
C SER A 123 -4.73 -5.14 -28.38
N PHE A 124 -5.92 -5.07 -27.77
CA PHE A 124 -6.90 -6.16 -27.77
C PHE A 124 -8.05 -5.93 -28.77
N ASP A 125 -8.08 -4.77 -29.42
CA ASP A 125 -9.12 -4.39 -30.38
C ASP A 125 -8.55 -3.77 -31.67
N GLY A 126 -7.22 -3.73 -31.81
CA GLY A 126 -6.49 -3.09 -32.90
C GLY A 126 -6.56 -1.56 -32.92
N LYS A 127 -7.23 -0.93 -31.94
CA LYS A 127 -7.54 0.51 -31.93
C LYS A 127 -6.92 1.21 -30.74
N ASN A 128 -7.09 0.64 -29.54
CA ASN A 128 -6.57 1.16 -28.29
C ASN A 128 -5.23 0.47 -27.99
N TRP A 129 -4.15 1.24 -28.06
CA TRP A 129 -2.78 0.74 -27.95
C TRP A 129 -2.16 1.12 -26.62
N GLU A 130 -1.50 0.17 -25.98
CA GLU A 130 -0.77 0.36 -24.74
C GLU A 130 0.71 0.00 -24.92
N MET A 131 1.60 0.88 -24.45
CA MET A 131 3.02 0.56 -24.38
C MET A 131 3.29 -0.44 -23.25
N ARG A 132 4.10 -1.47 -23.54
CA ARG A 132 4.60 -2.48 -22.61
C ARG A 132 6.10 -2.65 -22.80
N HIS A 133 6.80 -3.08 -21.76
CA HIS A 133 8.24 -3.35 -21.80
C HIS A 133 8.66 -4.30 -20.68
N GLY A 134 9.91 -4.76 -20.74
CA GLY A 134 10.53 -5.54 -19.67
C GLY A 134 10.37 -7.06 -19.84
N GLY A 135 10.10 -7.74 -18.74
CA GLY A 135 9.89 -9.19 -18.70
C GLY A 135 8.59 -9.64 -19.37
N GLU A 136 8.17 -10.86 -19.04
CA GLU A 136 6.93 -11.43 -19.57
C GLU A 136 5.73 -10.51 -19.27
N ILE A 137 4.91 -10.25 -20.29
CA ILE A 137 3.80 -9.31 -20.20
C ILE A 137 2.56 -10.05 -19.71
N ASP A 138 2.07 -9.67 -18.53
CA ASP A 138 0.76 -10.08 -18.04
C ASP A 138 -0.35 -9.36 -18.82
N LEU A 139 -1.07 -10.10 -19.66
CA LEU A 139 -2.19 -9.63 -20.47
C LEU A 139 -3.53 -9.69 -19.73
N GLY A 140 -3.53 -10.07 -18.44
CA GLY A 140 -4.70 -10.14 -17.59
C GLY A 140 -5.37 -11.52 -17.59
N VAL A 141 -6.53 -11.59 -16.94
CA VAL A 141 -7.33 -12.82 -16.86
C VAL A 141 -8.47 -12.75 -17.88
N TRP A 142 -8.65 -13.84 -18.62
CA TRP A 142 -9.57 -13.96 -19.74
C TRP A 142 -10.43 -15.20 -19.60
N LYS A 143 -11.73 -15.04 -19.88
CA LYS A 143 -12.67 -16.16 -19.98
C LYS A 143 -12.82 -16.54 -21.45
N ILE A 144 -12.26 -17.69 -21.82
CA ILE A 144 -12.31 -18.24 -23.17
C ILE A 144 -13.59 -19.06 -23.32
N THR A 145 -14.49 -18.62 -24.20
CA THR A 145 -15.82 -19.24 -24.38
C THR A 145 -16.01 -19.88 -25.75
N ASP A 146 -15.39 -19.33 -26.78
CA ASP A 146 -15.44 -19.81 -28.17
C ASP A 146 -14.13 -20.47 -28.63
N GLY A 147 -13.14 -20.54 -27.74
CA GLY A 147 -11.83 -21.12 -28.02
C GLY A 147 -10.88 -20.21 -28.77
N THR A 148 -11.14 -18.90 -28.76
CA THR A 148 -10.32 -17.90 -29.45
C THR A 148 -9.74 -16.83 -28.53
N PHE A 149 -8.60 -16.27 -28.92
CA PHE A 149 -7.96 -15.13 -28.27
C PHE A 149 -7.23 -14.30 -29.32
N GLU A 150 -7.31 -12.97 -29.20
CA GLU A 150 -6.74 -12.04 -30.18
C GLU A 150 -5.84 -11.00 -29.51
N LEU A 151 -4.70 -10.71 -30.15
CA LEU A 151 -3.76 -9.69 -29.72
C LEU A 151 -3.12 -9.03 -30.94
N TRP A 152 -3.07 -7.71 -30.93
CA TRP A 152 -2.30 -6.94 -31.89
C TRP A 152 -1.01 -6.45 -31.24
N VAL A 153 0.10 -6.49 -31.98
CA VAL A 153 1.39 -5.96 -31.53
C VAL A 153 2.06 -5.09 -32.59
N ASP A 154 2.84 -4.10 -32.16
CA ASP A 154 3.53 -3.14 -33.03
C ASP A 154 4.81 -2.60 -32.38
N ASP A 155 5.84 -2.34 -33.17
CA ASP A 155 7.18 -1.91 -32.74
C ASP A 155 7.32 -0.38 -32.59
N ARG A 156 6.22 0.37 -32.56
CA ARG A 156 6.21 1.85 -32.65
C ARG A 156 6.98 2.63 -31.57
N TYR A 157 7.41 2.01 -30.47
CA TYR A 157 8.01 2.73 -29.34
C TYR A 157 9.50 2.42 -29.19
N ALA A 158 10.34 3.45 -29.22
CA ALA A 158 11.76 3.32 -28.95
C ALA A 158 12.03 3.19 -27.45
N ASP A 159 12.99 2.33 -27.09
CA ASP A 159 13.51 2.27 -25.73
C ASP A 159 14.64 3.31 -25.56
N PRO A 160 14.46 4.36 -24.74
CA PRO A 160 15.43 5.46 -24.65
C PRO A 160 16.75 5.03 -24.03
N THR A 161 16.78 3.91 -23.30
CA THR A 161 17.98 3.42 -22.61
C THR A 161 18.69 2.31 -23.36
N ASN A 162 18.00 1.65 -24.31
CA ASN A 162 18.52 0.51 -25.06
C ASN A 162 17.87 0.42 -26.44
N ILE A 163 18.27 1.32 -27.35
CA ILE A 163 17.79 1.35 -28.73
C ILE A 163 18.05 0.02 -29.45
N GLY A 164 17.01 -0.54 -30.07
CA GLY A 164 17.08 -1.82 -30.78
C GLY A 164 15.71 -2.41 -31.09
N SER A 165 15.68 -3.66 -31.54
CA SER A 165 14.45 -4.40 -31.87
C SER A 165 13.70 -4.91 -30.64
N CYS A 166 12.37 -4.88 -30.68
CA CYS A 166 11.56 -5.68 -29.77
C CYS A 166 11.40 -7.11 -30.32
N TYR A 167 10.93 -8.03 -29.47
CA TYR A 167 10.73 -9.42 -29.81
C TYR A 167 9.32 -9.89 -29.46
N TYR A 168 8.78 -10.82 -30.23
CA TYR A 168 7.50 -11.44 -30.01
C TYR A 168 7.59 -12.93 -30.38
N ASP A 169 7.30 -13.82 -29.43
CA ASP A 169 7.69 -15.24 -29.47
C ASP A 169 6.51 -16.17 -29.15
N TYR A 170 5.92 -16.05 -27.96
CA TYR A 170 4.76 -16.86 -27.57
C TYR A 170 3.66 -16.06 -26.91
N ILE A 171 2.46 -16.64 -26.92
CA ILE A 171 1.41 -16.36 -25.94
C ILE A 171 1.12 -17.64 -25.16
N ARG A 172 1.05 -17.55 -23.84
CA ARG A 172 0.71 -18.68 -22.98
C ARG A 172 -0.51 -18.42 -22.09
N PHE A 173 -1.24 -19.49 -21.80
CA PHE A 173 -2.46 -19.52 -21.02
C PHE A 173 -2.27 -20.42 -19.81
N GLU A 174 -2.15 -19.81 -18.64
CA GLU A 174 -2.11 -20.53 -17.37
C GLU A 174 -3.50 -20.56 -16.77
N GLU A 175 -3.97 -21.73 -16.32
CA GLU A 175 -5.31 -21.85 -15.74
C GLU A 175 -5.46 -20.91 -14.54
N PHE A 176 -6.51 -20.08 -14.56
CA PHE A 176 -6.74 -19.10 -13.51
C PHE A 176 -7.42 -19.74 -12.31
N THR A 177 -6.70 -19.78 -11.19
CA THR A 177 -7.27 -20.17 -9.90
C THR A 177 -7.79 -18.92 -9.16
N PRO A 178 -9.12 -18.78 -8.97
CA PRO A 178 -9.67 -17.64 -8.25
C PRO A 178 -9.24 -17.62 -6.78
N PRO A 179 -9.19 -16.44 -6.14
CA PRO A 179 -8.82 -16.33 -4.73
C PRO A 179 -9.85 -17.02 -3.84
N ARG A 180 -9.40 -17.62 -2.74
CA ARG A 180 -10.31 -18.03 -1.67
C ARG A 180 -10.41 -16.93 -0.64
N LEU A 181 -11.64 -16.46 -0.43
CA LEU A 181 -11.94 -15.47 0.58
C LEU A 181 -12.39 -16.15 1.87
N SER A 182 -11.95 -15.64 3.01
CA SER A 182 -12.23 -16.23 4.33
C SER A 182 -12.27 -15.18 5.43
N HIS A 183 -12.66 -15.60 6.64
CA HIS A 183 -12.63 -14.77 7.85
C HIS A 183 -13.44 -13.47 7.73
N PHE A 184 -14.61 -13.56 7.08
CA PHE A 184 -15.56 -12.45 7.03
C PHE A 184 -15.98 -12.06 8.45
N ALA A 185 -15.73 -10.81 8.82
CA ALA A 185 -16.05 -10.28 10.13
C ALA A 185 -16.62 -8.88 10.01
N ILE A 186 -17.73 -8.63 10.70
CA ILE A 186 -18.35 -7.31 10.78
C ILE A 186 -18.23 -6.77 12.20
N HIS A 187 -17.83 -5.51 12.32
CA HIS A 187 -17.79 -4.81 13.59
C HIS A 187 -18.18 -3.35 13.39
N ARG A 188 -18.73 -2.74 14.43
CA ARG A 188 -18.88 -1.28 14.47
C ARG A 188 -17.49 -0.69 14.57
N VAL A 189 -17.18 0.26 13.71
CA VAL A 189 -15.89 0.93 13.73
C VAL A 189 -15.81 1.70 15.03
N VAL A 190 -14.91 1.23 15.88
CA VAL A 190 -14.37 2.02 16.97
C VAL A 190 -13.38 2.95 16.29
N GLU A 191 -13.83 4.14 15.88
CA GLU A 191 -12.98 5.12 15.20
C GLU A 191 -11.68 5.28 16.00
N PRO A 192 -10.54 4.76 15.52
CA PRO A 192 -9.30 4.89 16.25
C PRO A 192 -8.80 6.30 15.96
N TYR A 193 -8.64 7.10 17.01
CA TYR A 193 -7.67 8.19 17.09
C TYR A 193 -7.86 9.40 16.15
N GLU A 194 -8.65 9.32 15.07
CA GLU A 194 -8.71 10.34 14.01
C GLU A 194 -10.14 10.80 13.64
N ARG A 195 -11.19 10.36 14.32
CA ARG A 195 -12.49 11.04 14.21
C ARG A 195 -13.10 11.20 15.58
N VAL A 196 -13.07 12.43 16.06
CA VAL A 196 -14.04 12.86 17.05
C VAL A 196 -15.35 13.03 16.29
N LEU A 197 -16.19 12.01 16.32
CA LEU A 197 -17.58 12.25 16.62
C LEU A 197 -17.75 11.82 18.06
N GLY A 198 -18.30 12.68 18.93
CA GLY A 198 -18.59 12.39 20.35
C GLY A 198 -19.55 11.21 20.59
N ALA A 199 -19.79 10.41 19.57
CA ALA A 199 -20.42 9.12 19.57
C ALA A 199 -19.41 8.08 20.08
N GLY A 200 -19.60 7.62 21.31
CA GLY A 200 -18.79 6.54 21.87
C GLY A 200 -18.72 5.29 20.98
N VAL A 201 -17.85 4.37 21.37
CA VAL A 201 -17.42 3.14 20.68
C VAL A 201 -18.54 2.19 20.19
N HIS A 202 -19.80 2.49 20.51
CA HIS A 202 -21.00 1.74 20.11
C HIS A 202 -22.18 2.62 19.70
N HIS A 203 -21.94 3.85 19.22
CA HIS A 203 -23.04 4.69 18.75
C HIS A 203 -23.83 3.96 17.64
N PRO A 204 -25.17 3.98 17.67
CA PRO A 204 -25.99 3.32 16.66
C PRO A 204 -25.63 3.73 15.23
N ASP A 205 -25.22 4.99 15.06
CA ASP A 205 -24.85 5.59 13.77
C ASP A 205 -23.36 5.44 13.41
N ALA A 206 -22.56 4.78 14.24
CA ALA A 206 -21.16 4.49 13.90
C ALA A 206 -21.12 3.60 12.64
N PRO A 207 -20.21 3.88 11.68
CA PRO A 207 -20.10 3.08 10.48
C PRO A 207 -19.74 1.63 10.82
N LEU A 208 -20.20 0.70 9.98
CA LEU A 208 -19.85 -0.71 10.09
C LEU A 208 -18.65 -0.98 9.20
N GLN A 209 -17.68 -1.76 9.68
CA GLN A 209 -16.59 -2.28 8.87
C GLN A 209 -16.81 -3.77 8.67
N LEU A 210 -16.85 -4.18 7.39
CA LEU A 210 -16.74 -5.58 6.99
C LEU A 210 -15.30 -5.83 6.56
N SER A 211 -14.68 -6.88 7.10
CA SER A 211 -13.31 -7.29 6.78
C SER A 211 -13.23 -8.76 6.40
N TRP A 212 -12.26 -9.12 5.57
CA TRP A 212 -11.99 -10.50 5.16
C TRP A 212 -10.52 -10.66 4.72
N MET A 213 -10.10 -11.91 4.54
CA MET A 213 -8.77 -12.27 4.04
C MET A 213 -8.86 -13.01 2.71
N ALA A 214 -7.87 -12.79 1.83
CA ALA A 214 -7.63 -13.55 0.63
C ALA A 214 -6.34 -14.37 0.77
N ASP A 215 -6.31 -15.60 0.22
CA ASP A 215 -5.13 -16.47 0.25
C ASP A 215 -4.02 -16.05 -0.72
N GLN A 216 -4.33 -15.15 -1.64
CA GLN A 216 -3.40 -14.54 -2.58
C GLN A 216 -3.63 -13.03 -2.73
N PRO A 217 -2.62 -12.25 -3.18
CA PRO A 217 -2.77 -10.81 -3.40
C PRO A 217 -3.80 -10.52 -4.51
N VAL A 218 -4.86 -9.78 -4.16
CA VAL A 218 -5.92 -9.37 -5.10
C VAL A 218 -6.39 -7.95 -4.78
N PRO A 219 -7.00 -7.21 -5.73
CA PRO A 219 -7.69 -5.97 -5.38
C PRO A 219 -8.80 -6.20 -4.34
N THR A 220 -9.08 -5.20 -3.51
CA THR A 220 -10.21 -5.25 -2.56
C THR A 220 -11.54 -5.52 -3.25
N GLY A 221 -11.76 -4.97 -4.44
CA GLY A 221 -13.01 -5.16 -5.17
C GLY A 221 -14.21 -4.46 -4.50
N THR A 222 -15.39 -4.92 -4.86
CA THR A 222 -16.69 -4.37 -4.44
C THR A 222 -17.45 -5.41 -3.64
N VAL A 223 -17.99 -5.01 -2.48
CA VAL A 223 -18.90 -5.86 -1.71
C VAL A 223 -20.34 -5.53 -2.11
N GLU A 224 -21.08 -6.53 -2.56
CA GLU A 224 -22.53 -6.45 -2.75
C GLU A 224 -23.22 -7.26 -1.65
N TYR A 225 -24.29 -6.73 -1.06
CA TYR A 225 -24.93 -7.33 0.11
C TYR A 225 -26.42 -6.99 0.19
N GLY A 226 -27.15 -7.75 1.01
CA GLY A 226 -28.59 -7.60 1.19
C GLY A 226 -29.19 -8.69 2.08
N THR A 227 -30.50 -8.86 1.99
CA THR A 227 -31.27 -9.88 2.74
C THR A 227 -32.11 -10.74 1.77
N GLY A 228 -32.52 -11.94 2.20
CA GLY A 228 -33.41 -12.80 1.42
C GLY A 228 -32.89 -13.18 0.02
N GLY A 229 -31.61 -13.53 -0.10
CA GLY A 229 -30.95 -13.84 -1.37
C GLY A 229 -30.60 -12.65 -2.28
N ARG A 230 -30.99 -11.41 -1.94
CA ARG A 230 -30.69 -10.21 -2.73
C ARG A 230 -29.32 -9.60 -2.41
N PHE A 231 -28.75 -8.93 -3.41
CA PHE A 231 -27.50 -8.17 -3.37
C PHE A 231 -27.74 -6.74 -3.89
N ASP A 232 -28.67 -6.03 -3.25
CA ASP A 232 -29.21 -4.73 -3.67
C ASP A 232 -28.43 -3.53 -3.11
N GLN A 233 -27.47 -3.76 -2.21
CA GLN A 233 -26.58 -2.75 -1.67
C GLN A 233 -25.13 -2.99 -2.07
N ARG A 234 -24.35 -1.92 -2.15
CA ARG A 234 -22.95 -1.93 -2.59
C ARG A 234 -22.05 -1.12 -1.65
N ALA A 235 -20.85 -1.61 -1.41
CA ALA A 235 -19.80 -0.91 -0.69
C ALA A 235 -18.45 -1.12 -1.38
N GLU A 236 -17.63 -0.08 -1.36
CA GLU A 236 -16.32 -0.05 -2.00
C GLU A 236 -15.29 0.53 -1.04
N SER A 237 -14.02 0.25 -1.32
CA SER A 237 -12.90 0.87 -0.64
C SER A 237 -11.98 1.52 -1.66
N ALA A 238 -11.55 2.74 -1.37
CA ALA A 238 -10.45 3.37 -2.08
C ALA A 238 -9.08 2.78 -1.69
N GLU A 239 -9.03 1.94 -0.65
CA GLU A 239 -7.82 1.26 -0.21
C GLU A 239 -7.52 0.05 -1.11
N ILE A 240 -6.31 0.02 -1.64
CA ILE A 240 -5.76 -1.13 -2.35
C ILE A 240 -5.14 -2.03 -1.28
N SER A 241 -5.91 -3.00 -0.80
CA SER A 241 -5.42 -4.07 0.05
C SER A 241 -4.93 -5.23 -0.81
N LEU A 242 -3.88 -5.94 -0.36
CA LEU A 242 -3.41 -7.14 -1.04
C LEU A 242 -4.12 -8.40 -0.53
N ARG A 243 -3.94 -8.74 0.76
CA ARG A 243 -4.53 -9.95 1.36
C ARG A 243 -5.52 -9.69 2.49
N ASN A 244 -5.45 -8.52 3.13
CA ASN A 244 -6.32 -8.14 4.25
C ASN A 244 -7.22 -6.99 3.83
N HIS A 245 -8.51 -7.24 3.70
CA HIS A 245 -9.43 -6.32 3.06
C HIS A 245 -10.44 -5.75 4.06
N ARG A 246 -10.91 -4.54 3.77
CA ARG A 246 -12.00 -3.91 4.51
C ARG A 246 -12.80 -2.96 3.63
N VAL A 247 -14.10 -2.87 3.91
CA VAL A 247 -14.98 -1.82 3.37
C VAL A 247 -15.82 -1.24 4.51
N LEU A 248 -16.16 0.04 4.39
CA LEU A 248 -17.15 0.66 5.27
C LEU A 248 -18.54 0.50 4.66
N LEU A 249 -19.48 -0.02 5.45
CA LEU A 249 -20.88 -0.12 5.09
C LEU A 249 -21.63 1.08 5.68
N LYS A 250 -22.72 1.48 4.99
CA LYS A 250 -23.70 2.39 5.58
C LYS A 250 -24.30 1.74 6.84
N PRO A 251 -24.81 2.52 7.82
CA PRO A 251 -25.47 1.94 8.99
C PRO A 251 -26.56 0.94 8.58
N LEU A 252 -26.52 -0.25 9.20
CA LEU A 252 -27.49 -1.33 8.98
C LEU A 252 -28.24 -1.64 10.27
N ALA A 253 -29.49 -2.06 10.11
CA ALA A 253 -30.28 -2.60 11.21
C ALA A 253 -29.65 -3.90 11.73
N PRO A 254 -29.79 -4.22 13.02
CA PRO A 254 -29.36 -5.51 13.55
C PRO A 254 -30.09 -6.66 12.85
N GLY A 255 -29.36 -7.70 12.46
CA GLY A 255 -29.95 -8.82 11.73
C GLY A 255 -28.94 -9.60 10.90
N ARG A 256 -29.44 -10.63 10.21
CA ARG A 256 -28.65 -11.47 9.29
C ARG A 256 -28.69 -10.89 7.88
N TYR A 257 -27.55 -10.92 7.22
CA TYR A 257 -27.34 -10.45 5.86
C TYR A 257 -26.53 -11.50 5.09
N GLN A 258 -26.64 -11.48 3.77
CA GLN A 258 -25.66 -12.14 2.90
C GLN A 258 -24.90 -11.10 2.08
N GLY A 259 -23.68 -11.44 1.69
CA GLY A 259 -22.84 -10.64 0.81
C GLY A 259 -22.04 -11.49 -0.16
N ARG A 260 -21.46 -10.84 -1.17
CA ARG A 260 -20.49 -11.42 -2.11
C ARG A 260 -19.48 -10.34 -2.50
N VAL A 261 -18.28 -10.76 -2.86
CA VAL A 261 -17.21 -9.85 -3.30
C VAL A 261 -17.02 -10.01 -4.80
N ARG A 262 -17.04 -8.89 -5.52
CA ARG A 262 -16.72 -8.80 -6.95
C ARG A 262 -15.32 -8.21 -7.11
N ILE A 263 -14.42 -8.96 -7.74
CA ILE A 263 -13.01 -8.57 -7.90
C ILE A 263 -12.71 -8.49 -9.41
N PRO A 264 -12.26 -7.32 -9.91
CA PRO A 264 -11.81 -7.20 -11.28
C PRO A 264 -10.42 -7.85 -11.46
N PHE A 265 -10.25 -8.64 -12.52
CA PHE A 265 -9.00 -9.28 -12.93
C PHE A 265 -8.65 -8.90 -14.38
N GLY A 266 -8.40 -7.62 -14.61
CA GLY A 266 -8.17 -7.10 -15.98
C GLY A 266 -9.48 -7.07 -16.77
N GLN A 267 -9.59 -7.93 -17.78
CA GLN A 267 -10.71 -7.94 -18.73
C GLN A 267 -11.91 -8.79 -18.27
N THR A 268 -11.74 -9.56 -17.20
CA THR A 268 -12.83 -10.30 -16.57
C THR A 268 -13.05 -9.84 -15.14
N GLU A 269 -14.22 -10.17 -14.62
CA GLU A 269 -14.54 -10.03 -13.21
C GLU A 269 -14.84 -11.41 -12.62
N TRP A 270 -14.40 -11.62 -11.38
CA TRP A 270 -14.73 -12.80 -10.60
C TRP A 270 -15.64 -12.41 -9.42
N THR A 271 -16.64 -13.23 -9.15
CA THR A 271 -17.55 -13.06 -8.02
C THR A 271 -17.38 -14.21 -7.04
N SER A 272 -17.19 -13.91 -5.76
CA SER A 272 -17.10 -14.93 -4.71
C SER A 272 -18.44 -15.68 -4.55
N PRO A 273 -18.41 -16.91 -4.01
CA PRO A 273 -19.60 -17.49 -3.40
C PRO A 273 -20.21 -16.53 -2.37
N PRO A 274 -21.54 -16.54 -2.17
CA PRO A 274 -22.16 -15.78 -1.10
C PRO A 274 -21.63 -16.18 0.28
N PHE A 275 -21.47 -15.20 1.15
CA PHE A 275 -21.15 -15.39 2.57
C PHE A 275 -22.22 -14.74 3.43
N GLU A 276 -22.46 -15.28 4.62
CA GLU A 276 -23.38 -14.69 5.59
C GLU A 276 -22.62 -13.84 6.62
N PHE A 277 -23.27 -12.78 7.11
CA PHE A 277 -22.80 -12.02 8.25
C PHE A 277 -23.97 -11.51 9.09
N THR A 278 -23.72 -11.30 10.39
CA THR A 278 -24.75 -10.79 11.31
C THR A 278 -24.33 -9.42 11.83
N VAL A 279 -25.17 -8.42 11.60
CA VAL A 279 -25.01 -7.08 12.18
C VAL A 279 -25.46 -7.14 13.64
N PRO A 280 -24.58 -6.90 14.63
CA PRO A 280 -24.97 -6.95 16.03
C PRO A 280 -25.83 -5.73 16.40
N ALA A 281 -26.73 -5.93 17.36
CA ALA A 281 -27.39 -4.82 18.04
C ALA A 281 -26.35 -3.87 18.66
N PRO A 282 -26.58 -2.54 18.65
CA PRO A 282 -25.69 -1.60 19.33
C PRO A 282 -25.57 -1.98 20.81
N ALA A 283 -24.34 -2.23 21.27
CA ALA A 283 -24.09 -2.51 22.67
C ALA A 283 -24.33 -1.26 23.52
N ARG A 284 -25.01 -1.42 24.66
CA ARG A 284 -25.23 -0.34 25.62
C ARG A 284 -24.54 -0.73 26.93
N PRO A 285 -23.40 -0.12 27.28
CA PRO A 285 -22.74 -0.44 28.53
C PRO A 285 -23.64 -0.08 29.72
N GLY A 286 -23.52 -0.86 30.80
CA GLY A 286 -24.10 -0.50 32.10
C GLY A 286 -23.44 0.75 32.70
N ARG A 287 -23.73 1.09 33.95
CA ARG A 287 -23.05 2.21 34.64
C ARG A 287 -21.59 1.89 34.93
N SER A 288 -20.71 2.88 34.78
CA SER A 288 -19.31 2.79 35.20
C SER A 288 -19.19 2.44 36.69
N ARG A 289 -18.24 1.58 37.03
CA ARG A 289 -17.96 1.11 38.39
C ARG A 289 -16.68 1.74 38.91
N ALA A 290 -16.62 1.95 40.22
CA ALA A 290 -15.41 2.43 40.87
C ALA A 290 -14.25 1.46 40.62
N TYR A 291 -13.19 1.93 39.98
CA TYR A 291 -11.99 1.15 39.69
C TYR A 291 -10.77 2.06 39.63
N ARG A 292 -9.63 1.60 40.15
CA ARG A 292 -8.40 2.41 40.23
C ARG A 292 -7.22 1.61 39.68
N VAL A 293 -6.44 2.22 38.80
CA VAL A 293 -5.22 1.61 38.24
C VAL A 293 -4.02 2.49 38.59
N PRO A 294 -3.07 2.01 39.42
CA PRO A 294 -1.85 2.75 39.68
C PRO A 294 -0.97 2.81 38.43
N LEU A 295 -0.44 3.98 38.14
CA LEU A 295 0.45 4.26 37.02
C LEU A 295 1.79 4.75 37.58
N THR A 296 2.88 4.12 37.18
CA THR A 296 4.23 4.52 37.60
C THR A 296 4.97 5.11 36.41
N LEU A 297 5.48 6.32 36.57
CA LEU A 297 6.28 7.01 35.58
C LEU A 297 7.72 7.12 36.08
N LEU A 298 8.67 6.56 35.35
CA LEU A 298 10.09 6.70 35.65
C LEU A 298 10.66 7.87 34.86
N GLU A 299 11.40 8.74 35.53
CA GLU A 299 12.26 9.76 34.90
C GLU A 299 13.71 9.29 34.93
N PRO A 300 14.20 8.65 33.86
CA PRO A 300 15.55 8.10 33.83
C PRO A 300 16.63 9.17 33.63
N THR A 301 16.26 10.42 33.32
CA THR A 301 17.21 11.50 33.05
C THR A 301 17.55 12.30 34.30
N ALA A 302 18.65 13.05 34.24
CA ALA A 302 19.06 13.97 35.30
C ALA A 302 18.19 15.24 35.40
N ALA A 303 17.21 15.42 34.51
CA ALA A 303 16.31 16.56 34.50
C ALA A 303 14.85 16.10 34.67
N GLY A 304 14.20 16.62 35.71
CA GLY A 304 12.74 16.48 35.85
C GLY A 304 12.01 17.26 34.76
N ARG A 305 10.79 16.83 34.45
CA ARG A 305 9.95 17.47 33.43
C ARG A 305 8.69 18.06 34.06
N LYS A 306 8.21 19.14 33.46
CA LYS A 306 6.98 19.82 33.86
C LYS A 306 5.94 19.74 32.75
N ALA A 307 4.70 19.45 33.15
CA ALA A 307 3.56 19.30 32.25
C ALA A 307 3.85 18.40 31.04
N TRP A 308 4.67 17.36 31.21
CA TRP A 308 5.15 16.53 30.11
C TRP A 308 4.03 15.62 29.61
N PRO A 309 3.72 15.60 28.30
CA PRO A 309 2.65 14.78 27.76
C PRO A 309 3.03 13.30 27.81
N VAL A 310 2.32 12.54 28.63
CA VAL A 310 2.44 11.08 28.73
C VAL A 310 1.21 10.45 28.08
N THR A 311 1.41 9.44 27.23
CA THR A 311 0.32 8.68 26.62
C THR A 311 0.53 7.20 26.85
N SER A 312 -0.50 6.50 27.33
CA SER A 312 -0.44 5.05 27.55
C SER A 312 -1.80 4.40 27.24
N GLY A 313 -1.75 3.15 26.75
CA GLY A 313 -2.93 2.30 26.58
C GLY A 313 -3.14 1.45 27.83
N ILE A 314 -4.29 1.59 28.47
CA ILE A 314 -4.63 0.91 29.72
C ILE A 314 -5.74 -0.10 29.43
N PRO A 315 -5.52 -1.41 29.64
CA PRO A 315 -6.57 -2.40 29.52
C PRO A 315 -7.52 -2.31 30.73
N LEU A 316 -8.82 -2.45 30.48
CA LEU A 316 -9.85 -2.39 31.51
C LEU A 316 -10.69 -3.68 31.53
N PRO A 317 -11.06 -4.19 32.73
CA PRO A 317 -11.96 -5.31 32.84
C PRO A 317 -13.35 -5.00 32.25
N LYS A 318 -14.02 -6.04 31.77
CA LYS A 318 -15.39 -5.96 31.26
C LYS A 318 -16.34 -5.36 32.31
N GLY A 319 -17.16 -4.41 31.89
CA GLY A 319 -18.19 -3.75 32.70
C GLY A 319 -17.69 -2.62 33.62
N VAL A 320 -16.39 -2.29 33.60
CA VAL A 320 -15.82 -1.27 34.50
C VAL A 320 -16.10 0.16 34.04
N LEU A 321 -15.81 0.48 32.78
CA LEU A 321 -15.91 1.85 32.27
C LEU A 321 -16.89 1.90 31.10
N ALA A 322 -17.99 2.62 31.28
CA ALA A 322 -19.04 2.79 30.29
C ALA A 322 -18.75 3.92 29.31
N SER A 323 -18.14 5.00 29.82
CA SER A 323 -17.82 6.21 29.06
C SER A 323 -16.43 6.73 29.44
N ALA A 324 -15.69 7.24 28.47
CA ALA A 324 -14.40 7.91 28.73
C ALA A 324 -14.54 9.12 29.68
N ALA A 325 -15.73 9.76 29.71
CA ALA A 325 -16.01 10.87 30.62
C ALA A 325 -16.06 10.46 32.10
N ASP A 326 -16.19 9.17 32.39
CA ASP A 326 -16.15 8.63 33.75
C ASP A 326 -14.73 8.29 34.21
N ALA A 327 -13.71 8.61 33.41
CA ALA A 327 -12.31 8.36 33.71
C ALA A 327 -11.54 9.68 33.92
N ARG A 328 -10.57 9.68 34.85
CA ARG A 328 -9.63 10.79 35.09
C ARG A 328 -8.29 10.26 35.58
N ILE A 329 -7.25 11.09 35.47
CA ILE A 329 -5.97 10.85 36.15
C ILE A 329 -5.87 11.70 37.41
N GLU A 330 -5.39 11.10 38.50
CA GLU A 330 -5.04 11.76 39.74
C GLU A 330 -3.52 11.68 40.00
N ASP A 331 -2.95 12.75 40.57
CA ASP A 331 -1.58 12.76 41.09
C ASP A 331 -1.44 11.94 42.37
N SER A 332 -0.22 11.88 42.93
CA SER A 332 0.07 11.16 44.18
C SER A 332 -0.68 11.69 45.41
N ARG A 333 -1.27 12.89 45.33
CA ARG A 333 -2.08 13.52 46.39
C ARG A 333 -3.59 13.36 46.15
N GLY A 334 -3.99 12.61 45.13
CA GLY A 334 -5.40 12.41 44.76
C GLY A 334 -6.03 13.61 44.04
N ARG A 335 -5.23 14.58 43.59
CA ARG A 335 -5.74 15.75 42.85
C ARG A 335 -5.85 15.39 41.37
N PRO A 336 -6.95 15.76 40.69
CA PRO A 336 -7.06 15.54 39.25
C PRO A 336 -5.98 16.32 38.50
N VAL A 337 -5.55 15.82 37.35
CA VAL A 337 -4.63 16.51 36.43
C VAL A 337 -5.25 16.61 35.03
N PRO A 338 -4.84 17.60 34.20
CA PRO A 338 -5.31 17.70 32.82
C PRO A 338 -5.07 16.39 32.08
N SER A 339 -6.16 15.74 31.67
CA SER A 339 -6.14 14.41 31.06
C SER A 339 -7.20 14.28 29.97
N ARG A 340 -6.90 13.45 28.97
CA ARG A 340 -7.80 13.05 27.89
C ARG A 340 -7.85 11.54 27.86
N CYS A 341 -9.05 10.99 27.92
CA CYS A 341 -9.30 9.56 27.85
C CYS A 341 -10.05 9.24 26.55
N VAL A 342 -9.60 8.23 25.81
CA VAL A 342 -10.21 7.78 24.55
C VAL A 342 -10.30 6.27 24.57
N VAL A 343 -11.51 5.73 24.41
CA VAL A 343 -11.71 4.28 24.29
C VAL A 343 -11.34 3.87 22.86
N THR A 344 -10.37 2.97 22.72
CA THR A 344 -9.90 2.48 21.41
C THR A 344 -10.39 1.07 21.09
N SER A 345 -10.92 0.37 22.10
CA SER A 345 -11.61 -0.90 21.92
C SER A 345 -12.55 -1.15 23.07
N ALA A 346 -13.61 -1.91 22.83
CA ALA A 346 -14.61 -2.26 23.81
C ALA A 346 -14.93 -3.75 23.81
N TRP A 347 -15.53 -4.19 24.90
CA TRP A 347 -16.06 -5.53 25.10
C TRP A 347 -17.43 -5.70 24.39
N PRO A 348 -17.92 -6.93 24.20
CA PRO A 348 -19.24 -7.17 23.61
C PRO A 348 -20.42 -6.52 24.34
N ASP A 349 -20.28 -6.18 25.63
CA ASP A 349 -21.31 -5.47 26.41
C ASP A 349 -21.26 -3.95 26.25
N GLY A 350 -20.31 -3.44 25.46
CA GLY A 350 -20.14 -2.02 25.18
C GLY A 350 -19.15 -1.30 26.11
N SER A 351 -18.67 -1.95 27.16
CA SER A 351 -17.73 -1.34 28.11
C SER A 351 -16.32 -1.25 27.52
N ALA A 352 -15.56 -0.25 27.94
CA ALA A 352 -14.19 -0.05 27.47
C ALA A 352 -13.30 -1.26 27.80
N ARG A 353 -12.59 -1.78 26.79
CA ARG A 353 -11.58 -2.83 26.91
C ARG A 353 -10.18 -2.24 26.89
N TRP A 354 -9.95 -1.25 26.04
CA TRP A 354 -8.70 -0.50 25.94
C TRP A 354 -9.00 0.99 25.99
N LEU A 355 -8.37 1.67 26.94
CA LEU A 355 -8.45 3.11 27.12
C LEU A 355 -7.07 3.73 26.87
N VAL A 356 -6.94 4.56 25.85
CA VAL A 356 -5.77 5.42 25.70
C VAL A 356 -5.97 6.65 26.57
N VAL A 357 -5.01 6.91 27.45
CA VAL A 357 -4.99 8.09 28.30
C VAL A 357 -3.78 8.94 27.97
N THR A 358 -4.03 10.22 27.72
CA THR A 358 -2.99 11.25 27.62
C THR A 358 -3.15 12.23 28.77
N PHE A 359 -2.08 12.56 29.49
CA PHE A 359 -2.11 13.53 30.58
C PHE A 359 -0.79 14.28 30.68
N LEU A 360 -0.80 15.44 31.34
CA LEU A 360 0.40 16.24 31.58
C LEU A 360 1.00 15.84 32.93
N ALA A 361 2.16 15.19 32.89
CA ALA A 361 2.85 14.68 34.07
C ALA A 361 4.00 15.60 34.49
N ASP A 362 4.10 15.80 35.80
CA ASP A 362 5.32 16.29 36.42
C ASP A 362 6.19 15.09 36.85
N THR A 363 7.49 15.18 36.59
CA THR A 363 8.49 14.21 37.05
C THR A 363 9.62 14.90 37.83
N GLU A 364 10.30 14.12 38.66
CA GLU A 364 11.52 14.53 39.35
C GLU A 364 12.69 13.70 38.84
N ALA A 365 13.85 14.33 38.66
CA ALA A 365 15.06 13.68 38.15
C ALA A 365 15.39 12.41 38.94
N GLY A 366 15.62 11.30 38.22
CA GLY A 366 16.01 10.01 38.80
C GLY A 366 14.96 9.34 39.70
N LYS A 367 13.72 9.83 39.75
CA LYS A 367 12.67 9.29 40.63
C LYS A 367 11.52 8.69 39.83
N SER A 368 10.82 7.76 40.47
CA SER A 368 9.51 7.28 40.02
C SER A 368 8.40 8.13 40.62
N THR A 369 7.51 8.65 39.79
CA THR A 369 6.31 9.39 40.19
C THR A 369 5.08 8.51 39.98
N ARG A 370 4.16 8.50 40.95
CA ARG A 370 2.92 7.72 40.88
C ARG A 370 1.73 8.61 40.51
N TYR A 371 0.94 8.12 39.56
CA TYR A 371 -0.37 8.63 39.19
C TYR A 371 -1.40 7.51 39.35
N THR A 372 -2.70 7.83 39.30
CA THR A 372 -3.76 6.83 39.28
C THR A 372 -4.80 7.16 38.22
N LEU A 373 -5.12 6.20 37.36
CA LEU A 373 -6.38 6.24 36.61
C LEU A 373 -7.52 5.88 37.56
N VAL A 374 -8.51 6.75 37.66
CA VAL A 374 -9.75 6.51 38.40
C VAL A 374 -10.93 6.45 37.45
N CYS A 375 -11.68 5.37 37.50
CA CYS A 375 -12.92 5.14 36.77
C CYS A 375 -14.11 5.18 37.74
N GLY A 376 -15.22 5.79 37.32
CA GLY A 376 -16.47 5.83 38.08
C GLY A 376 -16.41 6.66 39.38
N GLY A 377 -17.51 6.65 40.14
CA GLY A 377 -17.67 7.38 41.42
C GLY A 377 -18.34 8.76 41.31
N ARG A 378 -18.55 9.44 42.45
CA ARG A 378 -19.02 10.84 42.50
C ARG A 378 -17.95 11.72 41.86
N GLN A 379 -18.22 12.22 40.66
CA GLN A 379 -17.29 13.10 39.93
C GLN A 379 -17.17 14.45 40.64
N SER A 380 -15.95 14.98 40.77
CA SER A 380 -15.79 16.44 40.77
C SER A 380 -16.01 16.92 39.33
N ARG A 381 -16.94 17.87 39.14
CA ARG A 381 -17.31 18.37 37.81
C ARG A 381 -16.24 19.24 37.14
N GLN A 382 -15.15 19.57 37.83
CA GLN A 382 -14.12 20.46 37.29
C GLN A 382 -13.07 19.65 36.54
N ALA A 383 -13.14 19.71 35.20
CA ALA A 383 -11.96 19.50 34.38
C ALA A 383 -10.87 20.47 34.85
N VAL A 384 -9.65 19.97 35.00
CA VAL A 384 -8.50 20.84 35.30
C VAL A 384 -8.06 21.47 33.99
N ASP A 385 -7.99 22.79 33.97
CA ASP A 385 -7.56 23.53 32.78
C ASP A 385 -6.13 23.16 32.41
N ALA A 386 -5.92 22.92 31.12
CA ALA A 386 -4.60 22.71 30.56
C ALA A 386 -3.97 24.07 30.23
N PRO A 387 -2.63 24.19 30.29
CA PRO A 387 -1.95 25.35 29.72
C PRO A 387 -2.24 25.45 28.21
N PRO A 388 -2.15 26.65 27.60
CA PRO A 388 -2.37 26.81 26.17
C PRO A 388 -1.35 26.00 25.35
N ILE A 389 -1.76 25.53 24.18
CA ILE A 389 -0.86 24.93 23.19
C ILE A 389 -0.03 26.05 22.58
N ARG A 390 1.29 25.99 22.76
CA ARG A 390 2.21 27.06 22.34
C ARG A 390 2.71 26.93 20.91
N VAL A 391 2.73 25.72 20.35
CA VAL A 391 3.15 25.54 18.95
C VAL A 391 1.92 25.47 18.05
N LEU A 392 1.77 26.48 17.19
CA LEU A 392 0.65 26.64 16.27
C LEU A 392 1.04 26.19 14.87
N GLN A 393 0.10 25.56 14.18
CA GLN A 393 0.33 24.92 12.87
C GLN A 393 -0.73 25.37 11.87
N ASN A 394 -0.33 25.63 10.63
CA ASN A 394 -1.27 25.82 9.52
C ASN A 394 -1.97 24.49 9.18
N THR A 395 -3.29 24.53 9.08
CA THR A 395 -4.14 23.34 8.83
C THR A 395 -4.99 23.46 7.56
N ALA A 396 -4.72 24.46 6.72
CA ALA A 396 -5.46 24.64 5.47
C ALA A 396 -5.25 23.46 4.51
N GLU A 397 -6.35 22.91 4.00
CA GLU A 397 -6.32 21.88 2.95
C GLU A 397 -5.68 22.42 1.66
N GLY A 398 -5.02 21.54 0.90
CA GLY A 398 -4.27 21.95 -0.28
C GLY A 398 -3.04 22.80 0.03
N GLY A 399 -2.69 22.97 1.32
CA GLY A 399 -1.49 23.65 1.77
C GLY A 399 -0.25 22.94 1.26
N GLY A 400 0.31 23.45 0.16
CA GLY A 400 1.45 22.90 -0.56
C GLY A 400 2.78 22.88 0.19
N ALA A 401 2.79 22.82 1.53
CA ALA A 401 4.00 22.59 2.31
C ALA A 401 3.72 22.07 3.73
N LEU A 402 4.57 21.13 4.20
CA LEU A 402 4.70 20.85 5.64
C LEU A 402 5.38 22.03 6.35
N PHE A 403 5.01 22.30 7.60
CA PHE A 403 5.58 23.38 8.41
C PHE A 403 5.38 24.81 7.89
N ARG A 404 4.46 25.03 6.96
CA ARG A 404 4.07 26.38 6.57
C ARG A 404 3.42 27.09 7.76
N ASP A 405 3.81 28.34 8.01
CA ASP A 405 3.35 29.19 9.10
C ASP A 405 3.40 28.48 10.47
N LEU A 406 4.47 27.71 10.71
CA LEU A 406 4.74 27.11 12.01
C LEU A 406 5.15 28.24 12.97
N ALA A 407 4.37 28.45 14.02
CA ALA A 407 4.58 29.55 14.96
C ALA A 407 4.73 29.06 16.40
N LEU A 408 5.49 29.83 17.19
CA LEU A 408 5.57 29.68 18.64
C LEU A 408 4.81 30.84 19.29
N ASP A 409 3.62 30.55 19.81
CA ASP A 409 2.76 31.47 20.55
C ASP A 409 3.43 31.86 21.87
N LEU A 410 4.03 33.05 21.89
CA LEU A 410 4.79 33.59 23.01
C LEU A 410 3.88 34.29 24.02
N ASN A 411 2.76 34.85 23.55
CA ASN A 411 1.83 35.62 24.37
C ASN A 411 0.64 34.78 24.92
N GLY A 412 0.46 33.56 24.41
CA GLY A 412 -0.57 32.60 24.83
C GLY A 412 -1.97 32.89 24.27
N ASN A 413 -2.11 33.71 23.24
CA ASN A 413 -3.40 34.11 22.67
C ASN A 413 -3.96 33.08 21.67
N GLY A 414 -3.16 32.07 21.28
CA GLY A 414 -3.54 31.01 20.36
C GLY A 414 -3.63 31.43 18.89
N ILE A 415 -3.08 32.59 18.53
CA ILE A 415 -3.05 33.16 17.18
C ILE A 415 -1.61 33.17 16.69
N ALA A 416 -1.36 32.71 15.46
CA ALA A 416 -0.03 32.79 14.86
C ALA A 416 0.18 34.21 14.30
N GLU A 417 0.83 35.08 15.08
CA GLU A 417 1.16 36.43 14.64
C GLU A 417 2.41 36.45 13.76
N PRO A 418 2.58 37.41 12.83
CA PRO A 418 3.73 37.45 11.92
C PRO A 418 5.09 37.42 12.63
N GLY A 419 5.19 37.99 13.83
CA GLY A 419 6.42 37.97 14.64
C GLY A 419 6.69 36.65 15.39
N GLU A 420 5.72 35.74 15.41
CA GLU A 420 5.81 34.44 16.08
C GLU A 420 6.04 33.28 15.10
N ILE A 421 5.90 33.54 13.79
CA ILE A 421 6.14 32.56 12.73
C ILE A 421 7.65 32.28 12.63
N LEU A 422 8.01 31.03 12.86
CA LEU A 422 9.39 30.53 12.82
C LEU A 422 9.73 29.93 11.46
N SER A 423 8.75 29.44 10.71
CA SER A 423 8.98 28.81 9.42
C SER A 423 9.26 29.81 8.31
N GLY A 424 10.29 29.55 7.51
CA GLY A 424 10.58 30.28 6.28
C GLY A 424 9.78 29.81 5.07
N ALA A 425 10.13 30.34 3.90
CA ALA A 425 9.54 29.95 2.63
C ALA A 425 9.75 28.44 2.36
N PRO A 426 8.69 27.67 2.05
CA PRO A 426 8.86 26.26 1.71
C PRO A 426 9.67 26.04 0.44
N ASP A 427 10.51 25.01 0.44
CA ASP A 427 11.21 24.52 -0.75
C ASP A 427 10.78 23.07 -1.04
N LEU A 428 10.28 22.82 -2.26
CA LEU A 428 9.69 21.54 -2.66
C LEU A 428 8.60 21.02 -1.69
N GLY A 429 7.84 21.93 -1.08
CA GLY A 429 6.86 21.61 -0.05
C GLY A 429 7.47 21.02 1.23
N ASN A 430 8.77 21.28 1.44
CA ASN A 430 9.60 20.86 2.56
C ASN A 430 9.93 19.37 2.62
N LEU A 431 9.63 18.64 1.54
CA LEU A 431 9.98 17.24 1.36
C LEU A 431 11.03 17.08 0.27
N ARG A 432 11.99 16.20 0.51
CA ARG A 432 12.98 15.82 -0.49
C ARG A 432 13.12 14.31 -0.53
N LEU A 433 12.98 13.74 -1.71
CA LEU A 433 13.37 12.37 -1.98
C LEU A 433 14.29 12.37 -3.19
N GLN A 434 15.36 11.60 -3.13
CA GLN A 434 16.32 11.46 -4.23
C GLN A 434 16.48 10.00 -4.61
N ASP A 435 16.35 9.71 -5.90
CA ASP A 435 16.59 8.37 -6.41
C ASP A 435 18.09 8.11 -6.68
N ALA A 436 18.42 6.90 -7.10
CA ALA A 436 19.79 6.53 -7.46
C ALA A 436 20.36 7.37 -8.63
N ALA A 437 19.51 7.94 -9.48
CA ALA A 437 19.90 8.81 -10.59
C ALA A 437 20.01 10.29 -10.19
N GLN A 438 19.96 10.61 -8.89
CA GLN A 438 20.00 11.97 -8.34
C GLN A 438 18.82 12.87 -8.74
N ARG A 439 17.73 12.31 -9.27
CA ARG A 439 16.51 13.07 -9.50
C ARG A 439 15.86 13.40 -8.16
N THR A 440 15.41 14.65 -8.03
CA THR A 440 14.81 15.15 -6.79
C THR A 440 13.30 15.22 -6.94
N PHE A 441 12.60 14.66 -5.96
CA PHE A 441 11.15 14.67 -5.86
C PHE A 441 10.72 15.49 -4.64
N GLY A 442 9.79 16.41 -4.87
CA GLY A 442 9.17 17.27 -3.85
C GLY A 442 7.78 16.82 -3.48
N MET A 443 7.07 17.63 -2.70
CA MET A 443 5.67 17.39 -2.38
C MET A 443 4.77 17.69 -3.59
N ALA A 444 3.93 16.74 -3.99
CA ALA A 444 2.90 16.97 -5.01
C ALA A 444 1.78 17.90 -4.47
N PRO A 445 1.13 18.70 -5.34
CA PRO A 445 -0.09 19.42 -4.98
C PRO A 445 -1.21 18.49 -4.48
N GLY A 446 -2.16 19.05 -3.73
CA GLY A 446 -3.36 18.31 -3.30
C GLY A 446 -3.14 17.38 -2.10
N ALA A 447 -2.20 17.72 -1.22
CA ALA A 447 -2.05 17.03 0.07
C ALA A 447 -3.36 17.07 0.86
N LYS A 448 -3.77 15.92 1.39
CA LYS A 448 -4.91 15.81 2.30
C LYS A 448 -4.45 16.14 3.70
N VAL A 449 -5.16 17.04 4.39
CA VAL A 449 -4.82 17.48 5.74
C VAL A 449 -6.02 17.20 6.65
N ARG A 450 -5.76 16.62 7.81
CA ARG A 450 -6.75 16.40 8.87
C ARG A 450 -6.21 16.98 10.17
N SER A 451 -7.06 17.68 10.91
CA SER A 451 -6.68 18.42 12.11
C SER A 451 -7.58 18.04 13.28
N PHE A 452 -6.97 17.68 14.41
CA PHE A 452 -7.66 17.26 15.63
C PHE A 452 -7.12 18.03 16.82
N ARG A 453 -7.95 18.89 17.40
CA ARG A 453 -7.56 19.72 18.54
C ARG A 453 -8.29 19.31 19.81
N SER A 454 -7.60 19.39 20.93
CA SER A 454 -8.16 19.36 22.28
C SER A 454 -7.36 20.25 23.22
N ALA A 455 -7.80 20.36 24.47
CA ALA A 455 -7.09 21.12 25.49
C ALA A 455 -5.63 20.66 25.70
N LEU A 456 -5.31 19.37 25.49
CA LEU A 456 -3.97 18.84 25.76
C LEU A 456 -3.01 18.81 24.57
N ARG A 457 -3.55 18.73 23.36
CA ARG A 457 -2.75 18.54 22.16
C ARG A 457 -3.52 18.87 20.89
N HIS A 458 -2.77 19.16 19.84
CA HIS A 458 -3.24 19.36 18.48
C HIS A 458 -2.47 18.44 17.55
N ASP A 459 -3.16 17.46 16.98
CA ASP A 459 -2.63 16.53 15.98
C ASP A 459 -3.01 17.02 14.58
N VAL A 460 -2.03 17.10 13.69
CA VAL A 460 -2.24 17.37 12.27
C VAL A 460 -1.66 16.21 11.48
N ILE A 461 -2.48 15.62 10.61
CA ILE A 461 -2.12 14.50 9.77
C ILE A 461 -2.22 14.95 8.33
N SER A 462 -1.07 14.94 7.67
CA SER A 462 -0.95 15.32 6.26
C SER A 462 -0.46 14.12 5.46
N GLU A 463 -1.07 13.87 4.30
CA GLU A 463 -0.69 12.78 3.42
C GLU A 463 -0.80 13.17 1.95
N GLY A 464 0.11 12.65 1.13
CA GLY A 464 0.18 13.00 -0.28
C GLY A 464 1.14 12.12 -1.05
N ARG A 465 1.49 12.59 -2.26
CA ARG A 465 2.50 11.97 -3.11
C ARG A 465 3.74 12.86 -3.21
N TYR A 466 4.85 12.23 -3.56
CA TYR A 466 5.98 12.96 -4.13
C TYR A 466 5.70 13.30 -5.60
N ALA A 467 6.25 14.39 -6.11
CA ALA A 467 6.22 14.77 -7.51
C ALA A 467 7.64 15.08 -8.00
N GLY A 468 8.00 14.53 -9.16
CA GLY A 468 9.22 14.87 -9.89
C GLY A 468 8.98 15.97 -10.95
N PRO A 469 10.05 16.43 -11.62
CA PRO A 469 9.98 17.52 -12.59
C PRO A 469 9.14 17.20 -13.83
N GLU A 470 8.95 15.93 -14.19
CA GLU A 470 8.17 15.49 -15.35
C GLU A 470 6.75 15.03 -14.95
N GLY A 471 6.32 15.35 -13.73
CA GLY A 471 4.99 15.01 -13.20
C GLY A 471 4.87 13.59 -12.64
N GLU A 472 5.98 12.84 -12.58
CA GLU A 472 6.00 11.51 -12.02
C GLU A 472 5.74 11.51 -10.50
N ALA A 473 4.98 10.53 -10.00
CA ALA A 473 4.59 10.47 -8.59
C ALA A 473 4.93 9.11 -7.95
N PRO A 474 6.23 8.77 -7.80
CA PRO A 474 6.69 7.42 -7.50
C PRO A 474 6.41 6.96 -6.07
N PHE A 475 6.31 7.87 -5.10
CA PHE A 475 6.17 7.55 -3.67
C PHE A 475 5.01 8.29 -3.02
N ARG A 476 4.54 7.76 -1.90
CA ARG A 476 3.60 8.44 -0.98
C ARG A 476 4.33 8.86 0.28
N TRP A 477 3.82 9.90 0.92
CA TRP A 477 4.29 10.33 2.25
C TRP A 477 3.12 10.52 3.19
N ARG A 478 3.40 10.39 4.49
CA ARG A 478 2.49 10.73 5.58
C ARG A 478 3.28 11.38 6.72
N ALA A 479 2.80 12.51 7.20
CA ALA A 479 3.32 13.23 8.35
C ALA A 479 2.22 13.33 9.43
N GLU A 480 2.53 12.93 10.66
CA GLU A 480 1.72 13.21 11.84
C GLU A 480 2.52 14.16 12.74
N THR A 481 2.06 15.40 12.87
CA THR A 481 2.62 16.38 13.79
C THR A 481 1.71 16.54 15.01
N THR A 482 2.27 16.36 16.20
CA THR A 482 1.55 16.59 17.46
C THR A 482 2.21 17.73 18.23
N THR A 483 1.45 18.78 18.54
CA THR A 483 1.85 19.83 19.49
C THR A 483 1.09 19.66 20.80
N PHE A 484 1.68 20.06 21.92
CA PHE A 484 1.16 19.77 23.25
C PHE A 484 0.98 21.03 24.08
N ALA A 485 -0.01 20.99 24.97
CA ALA A 485 -0.30 22.03 25.95
C ALA A 485 0.95 22.36 26.78
N GLY A 486 1.30 23.64 26.84
CA GLY A 486 2.43 24.15 27.63
C GLY A 486 3.83 23.78 27.11
N GLN A 487 3.94 23.01 26.02
CA GLN A 487 5.22 22.55 25.50
C GLN A 487 5.70 23.41 24.31
N PRO A 488 6.98 23.82 24.28
CA PRO A 488 7.56 24.63 23.21
C PRO A 488 8.08 23.77 22.04
N TRP A 489 7.63 22.52 21.93
CA TRP A 489 8.12 21.57 20.94
C TRP A 489 6.96 20.84 20.27
N MET A 490 7.26 20.27 19.11
CA MET A 490 6.36 19.47 18.30
C MET A 490 6.97 18.09 18.09
N ARG A 491 6.15 17.04 18.15
CA ARG A 491 6.56 15.69 17.74
C ARG A 491 6.16 15.47 16.30
N LEU A 492 7.08 15.00 15.48
CA LEU A 492 6.81 14.53 14.13
C LEU A 492 6.95 13.01 14.05
N ARG A 493 6.00 12.35 13.40
CA ARG A 493 6.18 11.02 12.81
C ARG A 493 6.06 11.15 11.30
N PHE A 494 7.07 10.67 10.59
CA PHE A 494 7.13 10.77 9.14
C PHE A 494 7.30 9.38 8.52
N ALA A 495 6.55 9.10 7.47
CA ALA A 495 6.61 7.85 6.73
C ALA A 495 6.67 8.12 5.23
N VAL A 496 7.49 7.34 4.54
CA VAL A 496 7.53 7.24 3.07
C VAL A 496 7.08 5.84 2.70
N ALA A 497 6.24 5.73 1.67
CA ALA A 497 5.73 4.45 1.18
C ALA A 497 5.97 4.33 -0.32
N ASN A 498 6.50 3.17 -0.74
CA ASN A 498 6.54 2.74 -2.14
C ASN A 498 5.20 2.07 -2.50
N PRO A 499 4.35 2.69 -3.32
CA PRO A 499 3.07 2.11 -3.74
C PRO A 499 3.21 1.10 -4.89
N ARG A 500 4.42 0.85 -5.42
CA ARG A 500 4.64 -0.02 -6.58
C ARG A 500 4.64 -1.48 -6.15
N ILE A 501 3.65 -2.23 -6.64
CA ILE A 501 3.50 -3.66 -6.34
C ILE A 501 4.47 -4.51 -7.18
N LYS A 502 4.78 -4.09 -8.41
CA LYS A 502 5.69 -4.80 -9.33
C LYS A 502 7.18 -4.52 -9.07
N GLU A 503 7.48 -3.46 -8.33
CA GLU A 503 8.83 -3.02 -7.99
C GLU A 503 8.90 -2.73 -6.49
N PRO A 504 8.87 -3.77 -5.63
CA PRO A 504 8.76 -3.58 -4.18
C PRO A 504 9.99 -2.89 -3.58
N HIS A 505 11.14 -2.97 -4.26
CA HIS A 505 12.38 -2.32 -3.87
C HIS A 505 12.71 -1.19 -4.85
N THR A 506 13.04 -0.01 -4.31
CA THR A 506 13.55 1.11 -5.09
C THR A 506 14.74 1.69 -4.37
N LEU A 507 15.85 1.87 -5.09
CA LEU A 507 17.05 2.47 -4.54
C LEU A 507 16.86 4.00 -4.44
N LEU A 508 17.00 4.50 -3.22
CA LEU A 508 16.99 5.92 -2.91
C LEU A 508 18.40 6.33 -2.46
N SER A 509 18.87 7.46 -2.95
CA SER A 509 20.12 8.06 -2.48
C SER A 509 19.91 9.00 -1.30
N GLY A 510 18.68 9.49 -1.10
CA GLY A 510 18.36 10.35 0.04
C GLY A 510 16.86 10.49 0.29
N VAL A 511 16.51 10.64 1.57
CA VAL A 511 15.18 11.08 2.02
C VAL A 511 15.41 12.18 3.05
N GLY A 512 14.79 13.33 2.84
CA GLY A 512 14.97 14.52 3.65
C GLY A 512 13.64 15.21 3.91
N LEU A 513 13.61 15.89 5.05
CA LEU A 513 12.57 16.79 5.46
C LEU A 513 13.26 18.08 5.89
N THR A 514 12.83 19.20 5.32
CA THR A 514 13.45 20.50 5.56
C THR A 514 12.48 21.37 6.35
N LEU A 515 12.91 21.90 7.50
CA LEU A 515 12.21 23.00 8.15
C LEU A 515 12.95 24.30 7.78
N PRO A 516 12.46 25.08 6.80
CA PRO A 516 13.03 26.40 6.56
C PRO A 516 12.76 27.25 7.80
N ILE A 517 13.77 27.99 8.27
CA ILE A 517 13.64 28.90 9.41
C ILE A 517 13.64 30.33 8.90
N ALA A 518 12.65 31.13 9.29
CA ALA A 518 12.60 32.55 9.02
C ALA A 518 13.53 33.29 10.00
N GLY A 519 14.44 34.10 9.48
CA GLY A 519 15.35 34.90 10.30
C GLY A 519 16.53 35.48 9.52
N THR A 520 17.27 36.36 10.18
CA THR A 520 18.51 36.95 9.67
C THR A 520 19.67 36.58 10.60
N GLY A 521 20.72 35.93 10.07
CA GLY A 521 21.91 35.54 10.84
C GLY A 521 22.21 34.05 10.79
N SER A 522 23.25 33.62 11.52
CA SER A 522 23.60 32.22 11.67
C SER A 522 22.64 31.52 12.65
N VAL A 523 22.20 30.32 12.31
CA VAL A 523 21.45 29.45 13.23
C VAL A 523 22.45 28.64 14.05
N GLU A 524 22.43 28.79 15.36
CA GLU A 524 23.11 27.86 16.28
C GLU A 524 22.14 26.74 16.66
N GLY A 525 22.57 25.50 16.46
CA GLY A 525 21.76 24.32 16.79
C GLY A 525 22.65 23.12 17.08
N ALA A 526 22.14 22.20 17.89
CA ALA A 526 22.69 20.87 18.08
C ALA A 526 21.76 19.88 17.37
N PHE A 527 22.31 19.08 16.45
CA PHE A 527 21.58 18.02 15.75
C PHE A 527 21.70 16.68 16.48
#